data_AF-A0A7S0BEH4-F1
#
_entry.id   AF-A0A7S0BEH4-F1
#
_cell.length_a   1.000
_cell.length_b   1.000
_cell.length_c   1.000
_cell.angle_alpha   90.00
_cell.angle_beta   90.00
_cell.angle_gamma   90.00
#
_symmetry.space_group_name_H-M   'P 1'
#
loop_
_entity.id
_entity.type
_entity.pdbx_description
1 polymer ?
#
loop_
_entity_poly.entity_id
_entity_poly.type
_entity_poly.pdbx_seq_one_letter_code
_entity_poly.pdbx_strand_id
1 'polypeptide(L)'
;VMGDWDVKITSWEKVGGHRERTGSFKKKLNYTVGPKQTRVDEKSFLAFTSTGFRLEWEIHNRDVPMGSSFRVENYFDFHDAGEEHTICMGYTAVNFLTFN
;
A
#
# COMPACT_ATOMS: atom_id res chain seq x y z
N VAL A 1 -6.16 -9.75 -8.80
CA VAL A 1 -6.27 -10.20 -7.39
C VAL A 1 -5.38 -11.43 -7.24
N MET A 2 -4.18 -11.24 -6.69
CA MET A 2 -3.15 -12.28 -6.64
C MET A 2 -3.38 -13.20 -5.43
N GLY A 3 -4.45 -14.00 -5.45
CA GLY A 3 -4.67 -15.02 -4.42
C GLY A 3 -4.76 -14.48 -2.99
N ASP A 4 -5.23 -13.26 -2.80
CA ASP A 4 -5.49 -12.65 -1.50
C ASP A 4 -6.88 -13.06 -0.97
N TRP A 5 -7.02 -13.26 0.34
CA TRP A 5 -8.30 -13.63 0.98
C TRP A 5 -8.52 -12.89 2.29
N ASP A 6 -9.71 -13.05 2.88
CA ASP A 6 -10.16 -12.30 4.06
C ASP A 6 -10.04 -10.77 3.88
N VAL A 7 -10.25 -10.30 2.65
CA VAL A 7 -10.09 -8.89 2.28
C VAL A 7 -11.14 -8.03 2.99
N LYS A 8 -10.68 -7.07 3.79
CA LYS A 8 -11.48 -6.05 4.45
C LYS A 8 -10.89 -4.70 4.12
N ILE A 9 -11.62 -3.86 3.40
CA ILE A 9 -11.18 -2.52 3.00
C ILE A 9 -12.25 -1.53 3.43
N THR A 10 -11.86 -0.44 4.09
CA THR A 10 -12.79 0.63 4.46
C THR A 10 -13.11 1.51 3.25
N SER A 11 -14.23 2.21 3.32
CA SER A 11 -14.50 3.32 2.40
C SER A 11 -13.44 4.41 2.52
N TRP A 12 -13.30 5.20 1.46
CA TRP A 12 -12.47 6.41 1.49
C TRP A 12 -13.12 7.49 2.34
N GLU A 13 -12.39 7.98 3.33
CA GLU A 13 -12.80 9.07 4.21
C GLU A 13 -11.97 10.32 3.92
N LYS A 14 -12.59 11.50 4.01
CA LYS A 14 -11.88 12.77 3.80
C LYS A 14 -11.17 13.16 5.11
N VAL A 15 -9.86 13.35 5.05
CA VAL A 15 -9.03 13.77 6.18
C VAL A 15 -8.25 15.01 5.76
N GLY A 16 -8.69 16.19 6.20
CA GLY A 16 -8.08 17.45 5.76
C GLY A 16 -8.15 17.64 4.24
N GLY A 17 -6.98 17.74 3.60
CA GLY A 17 -6.80 17.98 2.17
C GLY A 17 -6.75 16.72 1.29
N HIS A 18 -6.76 15.52 1.90
CA HIS A 18 -6.65 14.25 1.19
C HIS A 18 -7.73 13.26 1.64
N ARG A 19 -7.71 12.07 1.05
CA ARG A 19 -8.57 10.94 1.44
C ARG A 19 -7.73 9.82 2.00
N GLU A 20 -8.26 9.11 2.99
CA GLU A 20 -7.63 7.95 3.60
C GLU A 20 -8.56 6.74 3.56
N ARG A 21 -7.99 5.55 3.48
CA ARG A 21 -8.67 4.29 3.80
C ARG A 21 -7.69 3.31 4.41
N THR A 22 -8.21 2.30 5.09
CA THR A 22 -7.42 1.19 5.61
C THR A 22 -7.89 -0.12 5.03
N GLY A 23 -6.99 -1.09 4.98
CA GLY A 23 -7.28 -2.42 4.52
C GLY A 23 -6.56 -3.47 5.35
N SER A 24 -7.10 -4.68 5.33
CA SER A 24 -6.40 -5.86 5.79
C SER A 24 -6.78 -7.05 4.93
N PHE A 25 -5.82 -7.91 4.64
CA PHE A 25 -6.04 -9.15 3.91
C PHE A 25 -4.95 -10.15 4.29
N LYS A 26 -5.12 -11.40 3.85
CA LYS A 26 -4.08 -12.42 3.92
C LYS A 26 -3.60 -12.75 2.52
N LYS A 27 -2.28 -12.98 2.40
CA LYS A 27 -1.66 -13.46 1.16
C LYS A 27 -0.76 -14.66 1.44
N LYS A 28 -0.60 -15.50 0.42
CA LYS A 28 0.31 -16.64 0.47
C LYS A 28 1.78 -16.17 0.40
N LEU A 29 2.65 -16.84 1.14
CA LEU A 29 4.10 -16.70 1.06
C LEU A 29 4.69 -17.94 0.41
N ASN A 30 5.64 -17.72 -0.51
CA ASN A 30 6.31 -18.79 -1.24
C ASN A 30 7.70 -19.13 -0.64
N TYR A 31 7.89 -18.90 0.67
CA TYR A 31 9.14 -19.22 1.34
C TYR A 31 9.33 -20.74 1.48
N THR A 32 10.55 -21.23 1.31
CA THR A 32 10.89 -22.65 1.55
C THR A 32 10.71 -23.00 3.03
N VAL A 33 11.21 -22.14 3.92
CA VAL A 33 11.18 -22.28 5.39
C VAL A 33 10.43 -21.10 6.01
N GLY A 34 9.67 -21.35 7.07
CA GLY A 34 8.91 -20.34 7.80
C GLY A 34 7.43 -20.25 7.41
N PRO A 35 6.75 -19.14 7.73
CA PRO A 35 5.31 -18.99 7.51
C PRO A 35 4.96 -19.07 6.02
N LYS A 36 3.83 -19.72 5.72
CA LYS A 36 3.32 -19.92 4.34
C LYS A 36 2.27 -18.87 3.93
N GLN A 37 1.96 -17.95 4.84
CA GLN A 37 1.04 -16.84 4.63
C GLN A 37 1.42 -15.69 5.56
N THR A 38 0.92 -14.50 5.25
CA THR A 38 0.98 -13.35 6.17
C THR A 38 -0.32 -12.57 6.10
N ARG A 39 -0.73 -12.02 7.25
CA ARG A 39 -1.63 -10.87 7.31
C ARG A 39 -0.88 -9.65 6.80
N VAL A 40 -1.55 -8.89 5.95
CA VAL A 40 -1.13 -7.60 5.46
C VAL A 40 -2.11 -6.58 6.02
N ASP A 41 -1.58 -5.59 6.73
CA ASP A 41 -2.34 -4.40 7.12
C ASP A 41 -1.86 -3.25 6.23
N GLU A 42 -2.80 -2.50 5.66
CA GLU A 42 -2.49 -1.40 4.75
C GLU A 42 -3.20 -0.10 5.13
N LYS A 43 -2.54 1.01 4.79
CA LYS A 43 -3.12 2.34 4.82
C LYS A 43 -2.87 3.01 3.47
N SER A 44 -3.93 3.51 2.85
CA SER A 44 -3.82 4.25 1.59
C SER A 44 -4.18 5.71 1.78
N PHE A 45 -3.46 6.58 1.10
CA PHE A 45 -3.69 8.02 1.05
C PHE A 45 -3.89 8.43 -0.41
N LEU A 46 -4.91 9.23 -0.68
CA LEU A 46 -5.22 9.73 -2.02
C LEU A 46 -5.33 11.25 -1.98
N ALA A 47 -4.43 11.92 -2.69
CA ALA A 47 -4.41 13.37 -2.83
C ALA A 47 -4.57 13.75 -4.30
N PHE A 48 -5.48 14.69 -4.59
CA PHE A 48 -5.64 15.24 -5.93
C PHE A 48 -4.70 16.44 -6.10
N THR A 49 -4.03 16.51 -7.24
CA THR A 49 -3.15 17.61 -7.63
C THR A 49 -3.82 18.44 -8.73
N SER A 50 -3.21 19.53 -9.17
CA SER A 50 -3.73 20.35 -10.27
C SER A 50 -3.73 19.62 -11.63
N THR A 51 -2.95 18.55 -11.78
CA THR A 51 -2.74 17.85 -13.05
C THR A 51 -3.00 16.33 -12.96
N GLY A 52 -3.54 15.85 -11.84
CA GLY A 52 -3.81 14.44 -11.63
C GLY A 52 -4.00 14.08 -10.15
N PHE A 53 -3.39 12.98 -9.72
CA PHE A 53 -3.48 12.54 -8.32
C PHE A 53 -2.29 11.68 -7.91
N ARG A 54 -2.00 11.68 -6.60
CA ARG A 54 -1.03 10.79 -5.96
C ARG A 54 -1.78 9.80 -5.08
N LEU A 55 -1.46 8.52 -5.25
CA LEU A 55 -1.87 7.42 -4.38
C LEU A 55 -0.65 6.93 -3.61
N GLU A 56 -0.70 7.03 -2.29
CA GLU A 56 0.32 6.48 -1.40
C GLU A 56 -0.24 5.26 -0.68
N TRP A 57 0.59 4.25 -0.47
CA TRP A 57 0.17 2.97 0.09
C TRP A 57 1.24 2.42 1.02
N GLU A 58 0.96 2.50 2.31
CA GLU A 58 1.77 1.92 3.38
C GLU A 58 1.30 0.48 3.65
N ILE A 59 2.25 -0.45 3.74
CA ILE A 59 2.00 -1.89 3.85
C ILE A 59 2.85 -2.48 4.99
N HIS A 60 2.18 -3.19 5.90
CA HIS A 60 2.80 -3.94 6.99
C HIS A 60 2.54 -5.44 6.81
N ASN A 61 3.58 -6.23 6.63
CA ASN A 61 3.48 -7.69 6.64
C ASN A 61 3.70 -8.19 8.07
N ARG A 62 2.64 -8.63 8.75
CA ARG A 62 2.67 -8.84 10.21
C ARG A 62 3.30 -10.15 10.65
N ASP A 63 3.18 -11.20 9.83
CA ASP A 63 3.56 -12.56 10.23
C ASP A 63 4.90 -13.01 9.65
N VAL A 64 5.60 -12.14 8.90
CA VAL A 64 6.93 -12.44 8.36
C VAL A 64 8.03 -12.21 9.40
N PRO A 65 9.17 -12.91 9.31
CA PRO A 65 10.35 -12.56 10.09
C PRO A 65 10.69 -11.08 9.92
N MET A 66 10.99 -10.40 11.03
CA MET A 66 11.27 -8.95 11.06
C MET A 66 10.10 -8.06 10.59
N GLY A 67 8.86 -8.58 10.51
CA GLY A 67 7.69 -7.82 10.05
C GLY A 67 7.32 -6.59 10.89
N SER A 68 7.83 -6.50 12.13
CA SER A 68 7.73 -5.31 12.97
C SER A 68 8.86 -4.30 12.77
N SER A 69 9.92 -4.67 12.05
CA SER A 69 11.14 -3.87 11.89
C SER A 69 11.17 -3.06 10.59
N PHE A 70 10.20 -3.26 9.72
CA PHE A 70 10.08 -2.47 8.49
C PHE A 70 8.63 -2.33 8.05
N ARG A 71 8.38 -1.34 7.20
CA ARG A 71 7.17 -1.23 6.39
C ARG A 71 7.54 -0.92 4.94
N VAL A 72 6.65 -1.28 4.03
CA VAL A 72 6.81 -0.96 2.60
C VAL A 72 5.89 0.21 2.29
N GLU A 73 6.43 1.22 1.62
CA GLU A 73 5.68 2.38 1.14
C GLU A 73 5.73 2.38 -0.38
N ASN A 74 4.56 2.44 -1.02
CA ASN A 74 4.45 2.62 -2.45
C ASN A 74 3.81 3.97 -2.75
N TYR A 75 4.31 4.63 -3.79
CA TYR A 75 3.79 5.90 -4.27
C TYR A 75 3.48 5.77 -5.75
N PHE A 76 2.29 6.18 -6.15
CA PHE A 76 1.87 6.18 -7.54
C PHE A 76 1.41 7.60 -7.90
N ASP A 77 2.15 8.22 -8.81
CA ASP A 77 1.79 9.50 -9.39
C ASP A 77 1.11 9.29 -10.73
N PHE A 78 -0.10 9.81 -10.86
CA PHE A 78 -0.87 9.81 -12.09
C PHE A 78 -0.96 11.23 -12.63
N HIS A 79 -0.52 11.43 -13.87
CA HIS A 79 -0.57 12.70 -14.57
C HIS A 79 -1.24 12.57 -15.93
N ASP A 80 -1.99 13.59 -16.32
CA ASP A 80 -2.49 13.74 -17.68
C ASP A 80 -1.34 13.73 -18.69
N ALA A 81 -1.50 12.98 -19.78
CA ALA A 81 -0.56 12.89 -20.89
C ALA A 81 -1.25 13.11 -22.26
N GLY A 82 -2.44 13.72 -22.28
CA GLY A 82 -3.26 13.99 -23.46
C GLY A 82 -4.67 13.40 -23.35
N GLU A 83 -5.54 13.69 -24.33
CA GLU A 83 -7.00 13.42 -24.30
C GLU A 83 -7.41 12.04 -23.78
N GLU A 84 -6.59 11.00 -23.96
CA GLU A 84 -6.88 9.64 -23.51
C GLU A 84 -5.64 8.92 -22.91
N HIS A 85 -4.65 9.68 -22.44
CA HIS A 85 -3.41 9.11 -21.93
C HIS A 85 -3.12 9.57 -20.50
N THR A 86 -2.60 8.65 -19.69
CA THR A 86 -2.13 8.95 -18.34
C THR A 86 -0.74 8.35 -18.17
N ILE A 87 0.18 9.14 -17.65
CA ILE A 87 1.47 8.62 -17.17
C ILE A 87 1.29 8.20 -15.72
N CYS A 88 1.67 6.96 -15.42
CA CYS A 88 1.75 6.44 -14.06
C CYS A 88 3.22 6.22 -13.70
N MET A 89 3.70 6.90 -12.67
CA MET A 89 5.04 6.69 -12.11
C MET A 89 4.89 5.99 -10.76
N GLY A 90 5.48 4.80 -10.64
CA GLY A 90 5.48 3.99 -9.42
C GLY A 90 6.82 4.03 -8.71
N TYR A 91 6.80 4.24 -7.40
CA TYR A 91 7.96 4.21 -6.53
C TYR A 91 7.70 3.28 -5.36
N THR A 92 8.73 2.55 -4.92
CA THR A 92 8.66 1.69 -3.74
C THR A 92 9.85 1.99 -2.83
N ALA A 93 9.57 2.18 -1.54
CA ALA A 93 10.55 2.32 -0.49
C ALA A 93 10.33 1.24 0.59
N VAL A 94 11.43 0.77 1.17
CA VAL A 94 11.41 -0.08 2.37
C VAL A 94 11.94 0.78 3.51
N ASN A 95 11.06 1.11 4.46
CA ASN A 95 11.42 1.92 5.61
C ASN A 95 11.67 1.03 6.82
N PHE A 96 12.91 1.01 7.29
CA PHE A 96 13.30 0.31 8.51
C PHE A 96 12.91 1.14 9.71
N LEU A 97 12.17 0.54 10.63
CA LEU A 97 11.68 1.17 11.84
C LEU A 97 12.72 1.00 12.93
N THR A 98 13.15 2.10 13.56
CA THR A 98 14.06 2.04 14.70
C THR A 98 13.37 1.35 15.87
N PHE A 99 14.06 0.42 16.52
CA PHE A 99 13.60 -0.15 17.79
C PHE A 99 13.73 0.94 18.86
N ASN A 100 12.61 1.29 19.51
CA ASN A 100 12.63 2.03 20.77
C ASN A 100 12.90 1.07 21.93
#